data_AF-A0A0V8RUQ9-F1
#
_entry.id   AF-A0A0V8RUQ9-F1
#
_cell.length_a   1.000
_cell.length_b   1.000
_cell.length_c   1.000
_cell.angle_alpha   90.00
_cell.angle_beta   90.00
_cell.angle_gamma   90.00
#
_symmetry.space_group_name_H-M   'P 1'
#
loop_
_entity.id
_entity.type
_entity.pdbx_description
1 polymer ?
#
loop_
_entity_poly.entity_id
_entity_poly.type
_entity_poly.pdbx_seq_one_letter_code
_entity_poly.pdbx_strand_id
1 'polypeptide(L)'
;MKGARINMSGVDESMLRRSVPVIGEAAGFVYPLTGEGIRPSVASAYALFTGIIRGHDPAGEARGVIRWIAVQHRILEKVKSASPESRARIITSLPTDAFTSLGLGELSVSTLLRLLPKLPRGIASILKAAL
;
A
#
# COMPACT_ATOMS: atom_id res chain seq x y z
N MET A 1 -23.05 6.68 17.50
CA MET A 1 -21.59 6.80 17.69
C MET A 1 -20.96 7.28 16.39
N LYS A 2 -20.05 8.26 16.43
CA LYS A 2 -19.17 8.58 15.28
C LYS A 2 -17.94 7.68 15.39
N GLY A 3 -17.60 6.95 14.32
CA GLY A 3 -16.41 6.10 14.29
C GLY A 3 -15.11 6.90 14.44
N ALA A 4 -14.01 6.21 14.73
CA ALA A 4 -12.67 6.80 14.75
C ALA A 4 -12.28 7.30 13.35
N ARG A 5 -11.51 8.40 13.29
CA ARG A 5 -11.01 8.94 12.03
C ARG A 5 -9.90 8.04 11.50
N ILE A 6 -10.05 7.61 10.25
CA ILE A 6 -9.03 6.87 9.49
C ILE A 6 -8.54 7.73 8.33
N ASN A 7 -7.26 7.58 7.96
CA ASN A 7 -6.71 8.27 6.79
C ASN A 7 -6.89 7.38 5.55
N MET A 8 -7.65 7.86 4.56
CA MET A 8 -7.89 7.15 3.31
C MET A 8 -7.02 7.64 2.14
N SER A 9 -6.13 8.60 2.37
CA SER A 9 -5.30 9.25 1.36
C SER A 9 -3.95 8.56 1.10
N GLY A 10 -3.71 7.42 1.77
CA GLY A 10 -2.39 6.81 1.91
C GLY A 10 -1.71 7.20 3.23
N VAL A 11 -0.46 6.77 3.41
CA VAL A 11 0.26 7.03 4.66
C VAL A 11 0.65 8.50 4.79
N ASP A 12 0.35 9.10 5.94
CA ASP A 12 0.91 10.39 6.34
C ASP A 12 2.12 10.18 7.26
N GLU A 13 3.31 10.23 6.69
CA GLU A 13 4.56 10.00 7.41
C GLU A 13 4.80 11.04 8.52
N SER A 14 4.25 12.24 8.39
CA SER A 14 4.40 13.29 9.40
C SER A 14 3.74 12.90 10.72
N MET A 15 2.69 12.07 10.66
CA MET A 15 1.98 11.57 11.83
C MET A 15 2.83 10.66 12.72
N LEU A 16 3.80 9.96 12.14
CA LEU A 16 4.75 9.10 12.88
C LEU A 16 5.77 9.91 13.68
N ARG A 17 6.02 11.17 13.30
CA ARG A 17 7.06 12.04 13.88
C ARG A 17 6.51 13.06 14.89
N ARG A 18 5.22 12.99 15.22
CA ARG A 18 4.60 13.90 16.18
C ARG A 18 5.09 13.62 17.60
N SER A 19 4.94 14.60 18.50
CA SER A 19 5.19 14.42 19.93
C SER A 19 4.38 13.29 20.54
N VAL A 20 3.15 13.09 20.04
CA VAL A 20 2.34 11.89 20.24
C VAL A 20 2.18 11.22 18.87
N PRO A 21 3.03 10.22 18.57
CA PRO A 21 2.99 9.52 17.29
C PRO A 21 1.65 8.82 17.05
N VAL A 22 1.18 8.84 15.81
CA VAL A 22 -0.01 8.10 15.37
C VAL A 22 0.43 7.00 14.42
N ILE A 23 -0.09 5.79 14.63
CA ILE A 23 0.23 4.59 13.88
C ILE A 23 -1.06 3.92 13.38
N GLY A 24 -0.92 2.87 12.56
CA GLY A 24 -2.02 2.09 12.06
C GLY A 24 -2.91 2.82 11.06
N GLU A 25 -4.17 2.40 10.96
CA GLU A 25 -5.14 2.97 10.02
C GLU A 25 -5.36 4.48 10.22
N ALA A 26 -5.21 4.96 11.45
CA ALA A 26 -5.27 6.39 11.76
C ALA A 26 -4.18 7.19 11.04
N ALA A 27 -3.03 6.59 10.79
CA ALA A 27 -1.93 7.16 10.00
C ALA A 27 -1.94 6.75 8.52
N GLY A 28 -2.93 5.95 8.09
CA GLY A 28 -3.09 5.53 6.69
C GLY A 28 -2.36 4.22 6.35
N PHE A 29 -1.97 3.43 7.36
CA PHE A 29 -1.38 2.10 7.16
C PHE A 29 -2.45 1.06 6.81
N VAL A 30 -2.97 1.15 5.59
CA VAL A 30 -3.94 0.22 4.99
C VAL A 30 -3.52 -0.05 3.56
N TYR A 31 -3.59 -1.30 3.12
CA TYR A 31 -3.37 -1.66 1.71
C TYR A 31 -4.60 -1.30 0.85
N PRO A 32 -4.53 -0.29 -0.03
CA PRO A 32 -5.69 0.23 -0.76
C PRO A 32 -6.40 -0.77 -1.68
N LEU A 33 -5.69 -1.76 -2.23
CA LEU A 33 -6.31 -2.73 -3.14
C LEU A 33 -7.09 -3.83 -2.41
N THR A 34 -6.84 -4.03 -1.12
CA THR A 34 -7.46 -5.10 -0.33
C THR A 34 -8.29 -4.60 0.84
N GLY A 35 -8.03 -3.39 1.32
CA GLY A 35 -8.56 -2.89 2.59
C GLY A 35 -7.90 -3.53 3.82
N GLU A 36 -6.83 -4.31 3.66
CA GLU A 36 -6.16 -4.97 4.78
C GLU A 36 -5.33 -3.96 5.59
N GLY A 37 -5.71 -3.76 6.85
CA GLY A 37 -5.08 -2.80 7.76
C GLY A 37 -4.23 -3.43 8.87
N ILE A 38 -4.40 -4.72 9.16
CA ILE A 38 -3.80 -5.37 10.35
C ILE A 38 -2.27 -5.38 10.26
N ARG A 39 -1.70 -5.97 9.21
CA ARG A 39 -0.25 -6.07 9.00
C ARG A 39 0.44 -4.73 8.76
N PRO A 40 -0.06 -3.83 7.89
CA PRO A 40 0.56 -2.52 7.77
C PRO A 40 0.45 -1.75 9.10
N SER A 41 -0.60 -1.94 9.90
CA SER A 41 -0.67 -1.37 11.25
C SER A 41 0.38 -1.95 12.19
N VAL A 42 0.56 -3.27 12.22
CA VAL A 42 1.62 -3.93 13.02
C VAL A 42 3.01 -3.43 12.59
N ALA A 43 3.26 -3.29 11.28
CA ALA A 43 4.51 -2.76 10.76
C ALA A 43 4.76 -1.31 11.25
N SER A 44 3.74 -0.45 11.24
CA SER A 44 3.88 0.92 11.77
C SER A 44 4.12 0.96 13.28
N ALA A 45 3.49 0.04 14.04
CA ALA A 45 3.71 -0.09 15.47
C ALA A 45 5.15 -0.54 15.78
N TYR A 46 5.65 -1.53 15.03
CA TYR A 46 7.02 -2.03 15.15
C TYR A 46 8.05 -0.95 14.77
N ALA A 47 7.81 -0.22 13.69
CA ALA A 47 8.67 0.89 13.26
C ALA A 47 8.73 2.00 14.32
N LEU A 48 7.61 2.34 14.95
CA LEU A 48 7.59 3.29 16.05
C LEU A 48 8.35 2.76 17.29
N PHE A 49 8.09 1.52 17.69
CA PHE A 49 8.76 0.90 18.84
C PHE A 49 10.29 0.89 18.66
N THR A 50 10.76 0.47 17.48
CA THR A 50 12.19 0.47 17.15
C THR A 50 12.77 1.88 17.13
N GLY A 51 12.03 2.87 16.60
CA GLY A 51 12.42 4.27 16.67
C GLY A 51 12.59 4.79 18.10
N ILE A 52 11.67 4.43 19.00
CA ILE A 52 11.74 4.80 20.44
C ILE A 52 12.96 4.16 21.11
N ILE A 53 13.21 2.87 20.88
CA ILE A 53 14.28 2.14 21.57
C ILE A 53 15.67 2.44 21.00
N ARG A 54 15.79 2.61 19.69
CA ARG A 54 17.08 2.74 18.98
C ARG A 54 17.39 4.15 18.50
N GLY A 55 16.47 5.09 18.65
CA GLY A 55 16.61 6.47 18.14
C GLY A 55 16.52 6.57 16.61
N HIS A 56 15.98 5.56 15.94
CA HIS A 56 15.79 5.56 14.49
C HIS A 56 14.54 6.35 14.08
N ASP A 57 14.50 6.81 12.83
CA ASP A 57 13.31 7.42 12.23
C ASP A 57 12.26 6.34 11.90
N PRO A 58 11.07 6.33 12.54
CA PRO A 58 10.02 5.34 12.29
C PRO A 58 9.58 5.28 10.83
N ALA A 59 9.58 6.41 10.12
CA ALA A 59 9.22 6.44 8.70
C ALA A 59 10.28 5.73 7.84
N GLY A 60 11.55 5.79 8.24
CA GLY A 60 12.64 5.04 7.63
C GLY A 60 12.46 3.53 7.78
N GLU A 61 12.13 3.06 8.98
CA GLU A 61 11.88 1.64 9.28
C GLU A 61 10.63 1.11 8.54
N ALA A 62 9.58 1.93 8.42
CA ALA A 62 8.34 1.56 7.72
C ALA A 62 8.38 1.77 6.19
N ARG A 63 9.50 2.23 5.63
CA ARG A 63 9.60 2.72 4.24
C ARG A 63 9.11 1.72 3.19
N GLY A 64 9.39 0.42 3.39
CA GLY A 64 8.94 -0.63 2.48
C GLY A 64 7.41 -0.70 2.39
N VAL A 65 6.74 -0.73 3.56
CA VAL A 65 5.28 -0.76 3.65
C VAL A 65 4.67 0.54 3.14
N ILE A 66 5.25 1.69 3.49
CA ILE A 66 4.79 3.01 3.01
C ILE A 66 4.83 3.08 1.48
N ARG A 67 5.96 2.68 0.88
CA ARG A 67 6.12 2.64 -0.58
C ARG A 67 5.06 1.72 -1.20
N TRP A 68 4.85 0.56 -0.60
CA TRP A 68 3.89 -0.42 -1.11
C TRP A 68 2.45 0.09 -1.07
N ILE A 69 2.04 0.76 0.02
CA ILE A 69 0.74 1.42 0.14
C ILE A 69 0.58 2.50 -0.95
N ALA A 70 1.61 3.32 -1.17
CA ALA A 70 1.57 4.38 -2.19
C ALA A 70 1.39 3.83 -3.61
N VAL A 71 2.02 2.69 -3.91
CA VAL A 71 1.91 2.02 -5.21
C VAL A 71 0.50 1.49 -5.43
N GLN A 72 -0.04 0.78 -4.46
CA GLN A 72 -1.41 0.30 -4.49
C GLN A 72 -2.43 1.45 -4.62
N HIS A 73 -2.20 2.57 -3.92
CA HIS A 73 -3.06 3.77 -4.05
C HIS A 73 -3.05 4.32 -5.48
N ARG A 74 -1.88 4.43 -6.10
CA ARG A 74 -1.77 4.87 -7.51
C ARG A 74 -2.48 3.93 -8.48
N ILE A 75 -2.39 2.61 -8.25
CA ILE A 75 -3.12 1.61 -9.05
C ILE A 75 -4.62 1.83 -8.88
N LEU A 76 -5.10 1.96 -7.64
CA LEU A 76 -6.51 2.16 -7.32
C LEU A 76 -7.05 3.42 -8.01
N GLU A 77 -6.36 4.55 -7.90
CA GLU A 77 -6.79 5.81 -8.56
C GLU A 77 -6.79 5.69 -10.08
N LYS A 78 -5.84 4.95 -10.66
CA LYS A 78 -5.81 4.69 -12.11
C LYS A 78 -6.99 3.82 -12.55
N VAL A 79 -7.35 2.82 -11.75
CA VAL A 79 -8.50 1.93 -12.02
C VAL A 79 -9.82 2.68 -11.83
N LYS A 80 -9.95 3.52 -10.78
CA LYS A 80 -11.14 4.34 -10.52
C LYS A 80 -11.44 5.31 -11.66
N SER A 81 -10.41 5.90 -12.26
CA SER A 81 -10.51 6.84 -13.39
C SER A 81 -10.61 6.16 -14.76
N ALA A 82 -10.51 4.84 -14.85
CA ALA A 82 -10.56 4.11 -16.12
C ALA A 82 -11.99 3.88 -16.61
N SER A 83 -12.16 3.80 -17.94
CA SER A 83 -13.44 3.41 -18.56
C SER A 83 -13.86 2.00 -18.10
N PRO A 84 -15.16 1.66 -18.11
CA PRO A 84 -15.64 0.31 -17.79
C PRO A 84 -14.89 -0.81 -18.56
N GLU A 85 -14.63 -0.62 -19.85
CA GLU A 85 -13.92 -1.58 -20.70
C GLU A 85 -12.45 -1.72 -20.30
N SER A 86 -11.83 -0.61 -19.90
CA SER A 86 -10.45 -0.60 -19.44
C SER A 86 -10.32 -1.25 -18.07
N ARG A 87 -11.28 -1.03 -17.17
CA ARG A 87 -11.38 -1.74 -15.88
C ARG A 87 -11.53 -3.24 -16.09
N ALA A 88 -12.45 -3.65 -16.97
CA ALA A 88 -12.65 -5.06 -17.30
C ALA A 88 -11.36 -5.70 -17.82
N ARG A 89 -10.65 -5.04 -18.75
CA ARG A 89 -9.35 -5.51 -19.24
C ARG A 89 -8.30 -5.64 -18.15
N ILE A 90 -8.22 -4.69 -17.21
CA ILE A 90 -7.28 -4.77 -16.09
C ILE A 90 -7.59 -5.99 -15.21
N ILE A 91 -8.85 -6.16 -14.83
CA ILE A 91 -9.31 -7.27 -13.98
C ILE A 91 -9.04 -8.62 -14.67
N THR A 92 -9.36 -8.76 -15.96
CA THR A 92 -9.17 -10.02 -16.68
C THR A 92 -7.71 -10.29 -17.07
N SER A 93 -6.86 -9.26 -17.13
CA SER A 93 -5.43 -9.41 -17.41
C SER A 93 -4.61 -9.91 -16.21
N LEU A 94 -5.16 -9.80 -15.01
CA LEU A 94 -4.50 -10.21 -13.78
C LEU A 94 -4.62 -11.73 -13.59
N PRO A 95 -3.50 -12.46 -13.49
CA PRO A 95 -3.50 -13.86 -13.10
C PRO A 95 -4.18 -14.07 -11.73
N THR A 96 -4.88 -15.19 -11.55
CA THR A 96 -5.59 -15.50 -10.30
C THR A 96 -4.66 -15.52 -9.09
N ASP A 97 -3.45 -16.05 -9.25
CA ASP A 97 -2.39 -16.02 -8.24
C ASP A 97 -1.99 -14.60 -7.83
N ALA A 98 -2.02 -13.65 -8.78
CA ALA A 98 -1.76 -12.25 -8.48
C ALA A 98 -2.86 -11.62 -7.62
N PHE A 99 -4.13 -11.98 -7.85
CA PHE A 99 -5.25 -11.56 -7.00
C PHE A 99 -5.13 -12.14 -5.60
N THR A 100 -4.75 -13.40 -5.49
CA THR A 100 -4.52 -14.04 -4.18
C THR A 100 -3.37 -13.37 -3.45
N SER A 101 -2.22 -13.15 -4.09
CA SER A 101 -1.09 -12.44 -3.47
C SER A 101 -1.41 -10.99 -3.14
N LEU A 102 -2.22 -10.30 -3.96
CA LEU A 102 -2.77 -8.98 -3.65
C LEU A 102 -3.58 -9.05 -2.36
N GLY A 103 -4.63 -9.88 -2.33
CA GLY A 103 -5.54 -10.09 -1.21
C GLY A 103 -4.82 -10.46 0.08
N LEU A 104 -3.85 -11.37 -0.03
CA LEU A 104 -3.00 -11.80 1.05
C LEU A 104 -1.86 -10.82 1.33
N GLY A 105 -1.74 -9.65 0.70
CA GLY A 105 -0.66 -8.68 0.97
C GLY A 105 0.77 -9.24 0.85
N GLU A 106 0.94 -10.34 0.12
CA GLU A 106 2.19 -11.10 -0.06
C GLU A 106 2.86 -10.77 -1.40
N LEU A 107 2.71 -9.54 -1.87
CA LEU A 107 3.31 -9.14 -3.15
C LEU A 107 4.79 -8.88 -3.01
N SER A 108 5.57 -9.88 -3.40
CA SER A 108 6.99 -9.74 -3.63
C SER A 108 7.26 -8.98 -4.94
N VAL A 109 8.43 -8.34 -4.98
CA VAL A 109 9.01 -7.71 -6.18
C VAL A 109 9.07 -8.70 -7.36
N SER A 110 9.38 -9.97 -7.10
CA SER A 110 9.45 -10.99 -8.14
C SER A 110 8.07 -11.33 -8.74
N THR A 111 7.01 -11.30 -7.93
CA THR A 111 5.64 -11.44 -8.42
C THR A 111 5.24 -10.23 -9.26
N LEU A 112 5.55 -9.01 -8.81
CA LEU A 112 5.33 -7.78 -9.56
C LEU A 112 5.99 -7.78 -10.95
N LEU A 113 7.27 -8.18 -11.00
CA LEU A 113 8.02 -8.28 -12.26
C LEU A 113 7.40 -9.27 -13.24
N ARG A 114 6.88 -10.41 -12.76
CA ARG A 114 6.16 -11.40 -13.58
C ARG A 114 4.82 -10.87 -14.12
N LEU A 115 4.22 -9.89 -13.44
CA LEU A 115 2.94 -9.29 -13.83
C LEU A 115 3.11 -8.15 -14.84
N LEU A 116 4.25 -7.46 -14.85
CA LEU A 116 4.53 -6.35 -15.76
C LEU A 116 4.16 -6.61 -17.24
N PRO A 117 4.53 -7.74 -17.88
CA PRO A 117 4.22 -7.97 -19.30
C PRO A 117 2.73 -8.24 -19.56
N LYS A 118 1.96 -8.66 -18.56
CA LYS A 118 0.53 -8.99 -18.68
C LYS A 118 -0.37 -7.78 -18.44
N LEU A 119 0.16 -6.74 -17.80
CA LEU A 119 -0.61 -5.58 -17.39
C LEU A 119 -0.70 -4.52 -18.49
N PRO A 120 -1.80 -3.77 -18.56
CA PRO A 120 -1.89 -2.59 -19.41
C PRO A 120 -0.76 -1.60 -19.11
N ARG A 121 -0.21 -0.96 -20.15
CA ARG A 121 0.97 -0.07 -20.06
C ARG A 121 0.91 0.93 -18.91
N GLY A 122 -0.27 1.50 -18.66
CA GLY A 122 -0.49 2.44 -17.55
C GLY A 122 -0.23 1.83 -16.18
N ILE A 123 -0.72 0.62 -15.91
CA ILE A 123 -0.49 -0.08 -14.63
C ILE A 123 0.95 -0.57 -14.54
N ALA A 124 1.49 -1.11 -15.63
CA ALA A 124 2.88 -1.55 -15.69
C ALA A 124 3.87 -0.41 -15.38
N SER A 125 3.58 0.82 -15.83
CA SER A 125 4.43 1.99 -15.54
C SER A 125 4.45 2.35 -14.05
N ILE A 126 3.31 2.25 -13.35
CA ILE A 126 3.20 2.51 -11.92
C ILE A 126 4.03 1.49 -11.13
N LEU A 127 3.96 0.22 -11.52
CA LEU A 127 4.74 -0.84 -10.90
C LEU A 127 6.25 -0.70 -11.17
N LYS A 128 6.66 -0.31 -12.38
CA LYS A 128 8.08 -0.07 -12.65
C LYS A 128 8.68 1.05 -11.81
N ALA A 129 7.91 2.12 -11.53
CA ALA A 129 8.37 3.21 -10.67
C ALA A 129 8.42 2.85 -9.18
N ALA A 130 7.87 1.69 -8.79
CA ALA A 130 7.82 1.19 -7.43
C ALA A 130 9.03 0.33 -7.04
N LEU A 131 9.61 -0.34 -8.03
CA LEU A 131 10.76 -1.24 -7.91
C LEU A 131 12.05 -0.42 -7.79
#